data_AF-A0A0S8GYE9-F1
#
_entry.id   AF-A0A0S8GYE9-F1
#
_cell.length_a   1.000
_cell.length_b   1.000
_cell.length_c   1.000
_cell.angle_alpha   90.00
_cell.angle_beta   90.00
_cell.angle_gamma   90.00
#
_symmetry.space_group_name_H-M   'P 1'
#
loop_
_entity.id
_entity.type
_entity.pdbx_description
1 polymer ?
#
loop_
_entity_poly.entity_id
_entity_poly.type
_entity_poly.pdbx_seq_one_letter_code
_entity_poly.pdbx_strand_id
1 'polypeptide(L)'
;MAKASGEMKGAKGGGSRRKKKEAAPPKSRGLTAGRLASAARPAHVERLAESIEDDGGSVLGIYKDPLGGSWQVLAGLPIDRVEPTPFQRDLSEAHTDRLAAAIDKLGRYLDPVIAVRTEEGRYWTPNGYHRLEAVRRLGGRSIVALVVPEPEVAYRILVLNTEKAHNLRERALEVARLAQGLAEIDDRPEREFATEFEEPALITLGLCYQQRGRFSGGAYHNVVKRVDKFLGAKLSNALETRRGRAERLLELDDVVSERVKQLKEQGFESPYLKAYVVARINPLRFKRKVTASFDETVDKMLASARRFDAAKVRADQLARASGPPED
;
A
#
# COMPACT_ATOMS: atom_id res chain seq x y z
N MET A 1 -34.33 -48.78 41.59
CA MET A 1 -32.87 -48.65 41.45
C MET A 1 -32.57 -47.62 40.36
N ALA A 2 -31.72 -46.66 40.74
CA ALA A 2 -31.08 -45.55 40.02
C ALA A 2 -31.48 -45.21 38.57
N LYS A 3 -32.08 -44.02 38.41
CA LYS A 3 -31.84 -43.13 37.26
C LYS A 3 -30.46 -42.50 37.44
N ALA A 4 -29.55 -42.70 36.48
CA ALA A 4 -28.28 -41.99 36.40
C ALA A 4 -28.26 -41.10 35.17
N SER A 5 -28.26 -39.80 35.44
CA SER A 5 -27.92 -38.67 34.59
C SER A 5 -26.53 -38.81 33.96
N GLY A 6 -26.40 -38.47 32.68
CA GLY A 6 -25.12 -38.29 32.00
C GLY A 6 -25.22 -37.16 30.98
N GLU A 7 -24.91 -35.93 31.42
CA GLU A 7 -24.76 -34.75 30.58
C GLU A 7 -23.62 -34.95 29.55
N MET A 8 -23.92 -34.85 28.26
CA MET A 8 -22.88 -34.64 27.24
C MET A 8 -22.34 -33.21 27.35
N LYS A 9 -21.20 -33.07 28.03
CA LYS A 9 -20.37 -31.86 27.96
C LYS A 9 -19.75 -31.76 26.56
N GLY A 10 -20.38 -30.97 25.70
CA GLY A 10 -19.81 -30.53 24.42
C GLY A 10 -18.48 -29.82 24.64
N ALA A 11 -17.41 -30.39 24.08
CA ALA A 11 -16.06 -29.86 24.16
C ALA A 11 -15.99 -28.45 23.54
N LYS A 12 -15.45 -27.50 24.32
CA LYS A 12 -15.15 -26.13 23.90
C LYS A 12 -14.09 -26.15 22.80
N GLY A 13 -14.50 -25.88 21.55
CA GLY A 13 -13.59 -25.59 20.45
C GLY A 13 -12.85 -24.27 20.68
N GLY A 14 -11.65 -24.36 21.25
CA GLY A 14 -10.72 -23.24 21.36
C GLY A 14 -10.34 -22.76 19.96
N GLY A 15 -10.74 -21.54 19.61
CA GLY A 15 -10.36 -20.92 18.34
C GLY A 15 -8.84 -20.89 18.22
N SER A 16 -8.29 -21.53 17.18
CA SER A 16 -6.86 -21.54 16.95
C SER A 16 -6.39 -20.10 16.75
N ARG A 17 -5.54 -19.62 17.67
CA ARG A 17 -4.64 -18.50 17.38
C ARG A 17 -3.94 -18.87 16.08
N ARG A 18 -4.07 -18.04 15.03
CA ARG A 18 -3.24 -18.13 13.83
C ARG A 18 -1.79 -18.27 14.32
N LYS A 19 -1.20 -19.47 14.17
CA LYS A 19 0.20 -19.70 14.50
C LYS A 19 0.98 -18.64 13.73
N LYS A 20 1.71 -17.79 14.46
CA LYS A 20 2.77 -16.97 13.88
C LYS A 20 3.65 -17.96 13.10
N LYS A 21 3.74 -17.80 11.78
CA LYS A 21 4.57 -18.66 10.94
C LYS A 21 5.96 -18.67 11.60
N GLU A 22 6.45 -19.84 12.00
CA GLU A 22 7.80 -19.94 12.54
C GLU A 22 8.75 -19.33 11.51
N ALA A 23 9.66 -18.48 11.99
CA ALA A 23 10.69 -17.92 11.13
C ALA A 23 11.48 -19.09 10.51
N ALA A 24 11.79 -18.99 9.22
CA ALA A 24 12.59 -20.01 8.56
C ALA A 24 13.93 -20.19 9.30
N PRO A 25 14.44 -21.43 9.46
CA PRO A 25 15.73 -21.63 10.11
C PRO A 25 16.84 -20.80 9.44
N PRO A 26 17.83 -20.30 10.19
CA PRO A 26 18.94 -19.55 9.61
C PRO A 26 19.62 -20.33 8.47
N LYS A 27 19.94 -19.64 7.36
CA LYS A 27 20.61 -20.21 6.17
C LYS A 27 19.84 -21.37 5.49
N SER A 28 18.51 -21.47 5.69
CA SER A 28 17.73 -22.60 5.17
C SER A 28 17.11 -22.40 3.78
N ARG A 29 17.25 -21.22 3.17
CA ARG A 29 16.61 -20.88 1.89
C ARG A 29 17.53 -20.03 1.03
N GLY A 30 17.48 -20.25 -0.28
CA GLY A 30 18.16 -19.43 -1.28
C GLY A 30 19.47 -20.04 -1.78
N LEU A 31 20.18 -19.26 -2.58
CA LEU A 31 21.48 -19.59 -3.15
C LEU A 31 22.60 -19.19 -2.20
N THR A 32 23.72 -19.93 -2.24
CA THR A 32 24.95 -19.50 -1.60
C THR A 32 25.61 -18.38 -2.39
N ALA A 33 26.45 -17.55 -1.75
CA ALA A 33 27.11 -16.41 -2.39
C ALA A 33 27.87 -16.80 -3.67
N GLY A 34 28.60 -17.92 -3.66
CA GLY A 34 29.33 -18.41 -4.84
C GLY A 34 28.43 -18.87 -6.00
N ARG A 35 27.13 -19.06 -5.76
CA ARG A 35 26.16 -19.49 -6.78
C ARG A 35 25.41 -18.34 -7.45
N LEU A 36 25.57 -17.10 -6.97
CA LEU A 36 24.84 -15.94 -7.49
C LEU A 36 25.29 -15.58 -8.92
N ALA A 37 26.57 -15.73 -9.23
CA ALA A 37 27.10 -15.49 -10.57
C ALA A 37 27.29 -16.78 -11.39
N SER A 38 27.02 -17.96 -10.81
CA SER A 38 27.28 -19.24 -11.47
C SER A 38 26.06 -19.72 -12.25
N ALA A 39 26.12 -19.70 -13.57
CA ALA A 39 25.33 -20.47 -14.55
C ALA A 39 25.45 -19.78 -15.92
N ALA A 40 25.14 -20.49 -17.00
CA ALA A 40 24.88 -19.84 -18.28
C ALA A 40 23.67 -18.90 -18.12
N ARG A 41 23.80 -17.68 -18.64
CA ARG A 41 22.74 -16.68 -18.58
C ARG A 41 21.63 -17.07 -19.58
N PRO A 42 20.35 -16.97 -19.20
CA PRO A 42 19.27 -17.20 -20.14
C PRO A 42 19.30 -16.18 -21.29
N ALA A 43 18.88 -16.59 -22.48
CA ALA A 43 18.91 -15.74 -23.66
C ALA A 43 18.13 -14.42 -23.51
N HIS A 44 17.07 -14.37 -22.70
CA HIS A 44 16.33 -13.13 -22.46
C HIS A 44 17.12 -12.13 -21.59
N VAL A 45 18.00 -12.62 -20.70
CA VAL A 45 18.89 -11.77 -19.88
C VAL A 45 20.02 -11.22 -20.74
N GLU A 46 20.59 -12.04 -21.63
CA GLU A 46 21.62 -11.57 -22.57
C GLU A 46 21.04 -10.51 -23.53
N ARG A 47 19.85 -10.73 -24.10
CA ARG A 47 19.18 -9.70 -24.92
C ARG A 47 18.91 -8.40 -24.17
N LEU A 48 18.56 -8.48 -22.89
CA LEU A 48 18.38 -7.28 -22.07
C LEU A 48 19.72 -6.56 -21.87
N ALA A 49 20.80 -7.29 -21.64
CA ALA A 49 22.14 -6.74 -21.52
C ALA A 49 22.57 -6.03 -22.80
N GLU A 50 22.38 -6.66 -23.96
CA GLU A 50 22.61 -6.07 -25.29
C GLU A 50 21.77 -4.80 -25.48
N SER A 51 20.46 -4.86 -25.17
CA SER A 51 19.56 -3.71 -25.28
C SER A 51 19.98 -2.54 -24.39
N ILE A 52 20.53 -2.80 -23.20
CA ILE A 52 21.07 -1.77 -22.32
C ILE A 52 22.26 -1.06 -22.96
N GLU A 53 23.15 -1.79 -23.60
CA GLU A 53 24.31 -1.23 -24.29
C GLU A 53 23.87 -0.43 -25.53
N ASP A 54 22.94 -0.97 -26.33
CA ASP A 54 22.36 -0.28 -27.49
C ASP A 54 21.63 1.01 -27.11
N ASP A 55 21.04 1.06 -25.91
CA ASP A 55 20.39 2.25 -25.37
C ASP A 55 21.39 3.32 -24.86
N GLY A 56 22.70 3.05 -24.95
CA GLY A 56 23.78 3.94 -24.48
C GLY A 56 24.11 3.76 -23.00
N GLY A 57 23.64 2.67 -22.38
CA GLY A 57 24.02 2.27 -21.03
C GLY A 57 25.27 1.39 -21.00
N SER A 58 25.57 0.86 -19.82
CA SER A 58 26.70 -0.05 -19.61
C SER A 58 26.31 -1.14 -18.61
N VAL A 59 26.49 -2.41 -18.99
CA VAL A 59 26.28 -3.53 -18.07
C VAL A 59 27.48 -3.66 -17.12
N LEU A 60 27.22 -3.48 -15.83
CA LEU A 60 28.25 -3.53 -14.77
C LEU A 60 28.35 -4.92 -14.12
N GLY A 61 27.27 -5.70 -14.16
CA GLY A 61 27.25 -7.08 -13.66
C GLY A 61 25.92 -7.77 -13.86
N ILE A 62 25.94 -9.10 -13.99
CA ILE A 62 24.72 -9.92 -14.12
C ILE A 62 24.80 -11.03 -13.08
N TYR A 63 23.77 -11.14 -12.24
CA TYR A 63 23.75 -12.06 -11.11
C TYR A 63 22.33 -12.53 -10.79
N LYS A 64 22.22 -13.55 -9.97
CA LYS A 64 20.95 -14.05 -9.43
C LYS A 64 20.67 -13.49 -8.06
N ASP A 65 19.42 -13.14 -7.78
CA ASP A 65 18.97 -12.78 -6.45
C ASP A 65 19.23 -13.95 -5.47
N PRO A 66 19.65 -13.65 -4.23
CA PRO A 66 20.08 -14.69 -3.31
C PRO A 66 18.95 -15.57 -2.77
N LEU A 67 17.68 -15.18 -2.89
CA LEU A 67 16.57 -15.90 -2.27
C LEU A 67 15.76 -16.73 -3.27
N GLY A 68 15.40 -16.13 -4.40
CA GLY A 68 14.62 -16.73 -5.48
C GLY A 68 15.46 -17.33 -6.61
N GLY A 69 16.68 -16.82 -6.80
CA GLY A 69 17.53 -17.18 -7.93
C GLY A 69 17.16 -16.50 -9.24
N SER A 70 16.27 -15.50 -9.22
CA SER A 70 15.89 -14.68 -10.38
C SER A 70 17.06 -13.82 -10.84
N TRP A 71 17.22 -13.65 -12.15
CA TRP A 71 18.33 -12.89 -12.72
C TRP A 71 18.11 -11.38 -12.60
N GLN A 72 19.19 -10.63 -12.42
CA GLN A 72 19.23 -9.18 -12.32
C GLN A 72 20.45 -8.66 -13.07
N VAL A 73 20.32 -7.48 -13.68
CA VAL A 73 21.41 -6.79 -14.38
C VAL A 73 21.71 -5.50 -13.65
N LEU A 74 22.89 -5.42 -13.01
CA LEU A 74 23.42 -4.15 -12.53
C LEU A 74 23.95 -3.37 -13.73
N ALA A 75 23.42 -2.17 -13.97
CA ALA A 75 23.78 -1.36 -15.13
C ALA A 75 23.93 0.12 -14.75
N GLY A 76 24.77 0.83 -15.50
CA GLY A 76 24.73 2.29 -15.61
C GLY A 76 23.80 2.66 -16.76
N LEU A 77 22.78 3.47 -16.48
CA LEU A 77 21.80 3.90 -17.48
C LEU A 77 21.95 5.39 -17.77
N PRO A 78 21.73 5.86 -19.02
CA PRO A 78 21.59 7.29 -19.31
C PRO A 78 20.44 7.86 -18.48
N ILE A 79 20.69 8.90 -17.70
CA ILE A 79 19.72 9.40 -16.71
C ILE A 79 18.42 9.89 -17.36
N ASP A 80 18.51 10.38 -18.60
CA ASP A 80 17.39 10.90 -19.36
C ASP A 80 16.49 9.78 -19.91
N ARG A 81 16.96 8.53 -19.92
CA ARG A 81 16.14 7.38 -20.31
C ARG A 81 15.37 6.76 -19.15
N VAL A 82 15.70 7.13 -17.90
CA VAL A 82 15.04 6.59 -16.70
C VAL A 82 13.88 7.48 -16.28
N GLU A 83 12.71 6.93 -16.04
CA GLU A 83 11.49 7.67 -15.72
C GLU A 83 10.77 7.05 -14.54
N PRO A 84 10.04 7.83 -13.72
CA PRO A 84 9.13 7.25 -12.76
C PRO A 84 8.10 6.37 -13.47
N THR A 85 7.63 5.34 -12.78
CA THR A 85 6.47 4.57 -13.27
C THR A 85 5.23 5.49 -13.34
N PRO A 86 4.34 5.35 -14.33
CA PRO A 86 3.19 6.25 -14.49
C PRO A 86 2.25 6.34 -13.28
N PHE A 87 2.26 5.32 -12.41
CA PHE A 87 1.41 5.17 -11.24
C PHE A 87 2.18 5.37 -9.92
N GLN A 88 3.41 5.88 -9.97
CA GLN A 88 4.25 6.11 -8.79
C GLN A 88 3.76 7.28 -7.91
N ARG A 89 4.32 7.31 -6.70
CA ARG A 89 4.14 8.37 -5.71
C ARG A 89 4.52 9.75 -6.24
N ASP A 90 3.81 10.76 -5.76
CA ASP A 90 4.20 12.16 -5.94
C ASP A 90 5.55 12.43 -5.25
N LEU A 91 6.44 13.12 -5.96
CA LEU A 91 7.77 13.50 -5.47
C LEU A 91 7.65 14.39 -4.22
N SER A 92 8.52 14.20 -3.24
CA SER A 92 8.64 15.10 -2.09
C SER A 92 9.89 15.94 -2.26
N GLU A 93 9.74 17.21 -2.66
CA GLU A 93 10.87 18.12 -2.88
C GLU A 93 11.81 18.17 -1.68
N ALA A 94 11.28 18.39 -0.48
CA ALA A 94 12.07 18.45 0.74
C ALA A 94 12.83 17.15 1.07
N HIS A 95 12.35 15.99 0.61
CA HIS A 95 13.07 14.73 0.77
C HIS A 95 14.18 14.61 -0.28
N THR A 96 13.85 14.93 -1.53
CA THR A 96 14.80 14.95 -2.64
C THR A 96 15.98 15.89 -2.38
N ASP A 97 15.74 17.10 -1.88
CA ASP A 97 16.80 18.07 -1.56
C ASP A 97 17.75 17.56 -0.47
N ARG A 98 17.19 16.95 0.57
CA ARG A 98 18.00 16.33 1.64
C ARG A 98 18.86 15.19 1.09
N LEU A 99 18.30 14.38 0.20
CA LEU A 99 19.02 13.27 -0.42
C LEU A 99 20.12 13.77 -1.37
N ALA A 100 19.84 14.78 -2.20
CA ALA A 100 20.82 15.41 -3.06
C ALA A 100 21.99 15.99 -2.24
N ALA A 101 21.68 16.76 -1.18
CA ALA A 101 22.70 17.31 -0.29
C ALA A 101 23.54 16.22 0.40
N ALA A 102 22.93 15.09 0.79
CA ALA A 102 23.65 13.97 1.39
C ALA A 102 24.59 13.27 0.40
N ILE A 103 24.12 13.02 -0.82
CA ILE A 103 24.92 12.42 -1.90
C ILE A 103 26.11 13.33 -2.24
N ASP A 104 25.86 14.64 -2.40
CA ASP A 104 26.88 15.63 -2.73
C ASP A 104 27.94 15.75 -1.63
N LYS A 105 27.49 15.90 -0.37
CA LYS A 105 28.38 15.98 0.78
C LYS A 105 29.23 14.72 0.96
N LEU A 106 28.65 13.54 0.72
CA LEU A 106 29.37 12.27 0.84
C LEU A 106 30.27 12.00 -0.38
N GLY A 107 29.96 12.60 -1.53
CA GLY A 107 30.61 12.34 -2.82
C GLY A 107 30.40 10.91 -3.31
N ARG A 108 29.30 10.25 -2.88
CA ARG A 108 29.04 8.84 -3.19
C ARG A 108 27.55 8.59 -3.43
N TYR A 109 27.28 7.82 -4.49
CA TYR A 109 25.98 7.21 -4.74
C TYR A 109 26.10 5.72 -4.44
N LEU A 110 25.37 5.24 -3.43
CA LEU A 110 25.56 3.89 -2.87
C LEU A 110 24.43 2.92 -3.20
N ASP A 111 23.21 3.43 -3.40
CA ASP A 111 22.01 2.62 -3.51
C ASP A 111 21.42 2.73 -4.93
N PRO A 112 21.68 1.77 -5.83
CA PRO A 112 21.10 1.74 -7.17
C PRO A 112 19.58 1.78 -7.16
N VAL A 113 18.98 2.49 -8.13
CA VAL A 113 17.52 2.43 -8.34
C VAL A 113 17.12 1.06 -8.89
N ILE A 114 15.87 0.66 -8.72
CA ILE A 114 15.31 -0.47 -9.49
C ILE A 114 14.81 0.08 -10.81
N ALA A 115 15.06 -0.65 -11.91
CA ALA A 115 14.59 -0.28 -13.23
C ALA A 115 14.00 -1.47 -13.98
N VAL A 116 13.04 -1.21 -14.85
CA VAL A 116 12.47 -2.16 -15.81
C VAL A 116 12.46 -1.48 -17.17
N ARG A 117 13.04 -2.14 -18.18
CA ARG A 117 13.07 -1.60 -19.54
C ARG A 117 11.68 -1.73 -20.19
N THR A 118 11.18 -0.66 -20.77
CA THR A 118 9.95 -0.65 -21.56
C THR A 118 10.22 -1.09 -22.99
N GLU A 119 9.18 -1.45 -23.73
CA GLU A 119 9.29 -1.79 -25.16
C GLU A 119 9.82 -0.60 -26.00
N GLU A 120 9.57 0.63 -25.53
CA GLU A 120 10.02 1.88 -26.16
C GLU A 120 11.50 2.23 -25.87
N GLY A 121 12.24 1.39 -25.15
CA GLY A 121 13.65 1.65 -24.81
C GLY A 121 13.85 2.72 -23.73
N ARG A 122 12.81 2.96 -22.92
CA ARG A 122 12.88 3.74 -21.68
C ARG A 122 12.99 2.80 -20.48
N TYR A 123 13.31 3.35 -19.32
CA TYR A 123 13.48 2.57 -18.10
C TYR A 123 12.58 3.12 -17.01
N TRP A 124 11.52 2.38 -16.67
CA TRP A 124 10.68 2.74 -15.55
C TRP A 124 11.32 2.35 -14.23
N THR A 125 11.37 3.28 -13.28
CA THR A 125 11.89 3.03 -11.93
C THR A 125 10.75 2.79 -10.93
N PRO A 126 10.37 1.54 -10.61
CA PRO A 126 9.34 1.26 -9.61
C PRO A 126 9.77 1.66 -8.19
N ASN A 127 11.08 1.65 -7.90
CA ASN A 127 11.65 2.11 -6.64
C ASN A 127 12.95 2.88 -6.93
N GLY A 128 13.03 4.12 -6.42
CA GLY A 128 14.19 4.98 -6.59
C GLY A 128 13.88 6.36 -7.15
N TYR A 129 12.60 6.78 -7.25
CA TYR A 129 12.26 8.07 -7.86
C TYR A 129 12.92 9.28 -7.17
N HIS A 130 12.93 9.34 -5.84
CA HIS A 130 13.64 10.41 -5.11
C HIS A 130 15.16 10.37 -5.36
N ARG A 131 15.74 9.17 -5.47
CA ARG A 131 17.16 8.97 -5.80
C ARG A 131 17.48 9.43 -7.22
N LEU A 132 16.65 9.07 -8.19
CA LEU A 132 16.74 9.55 -9.57
C LEU A 132 16.73 11.07 -9.63
N GLU A 133 15.75 11.68 -8.98
CA GLU A 133 15.61 13.14 -9.00
C GLU A 133 16.73 13.84 -8.23
N ALA A 134 17.18 13.28 -7.11
CA ALA A 134 18.33 13.82 -6.38
C ALA A 134 19.59 13.84 -7.25
N VAL A 135 19.87 12.74 -7.98
CA VAL A 135 21.01 12.67 -8.90
C VAL A 135 20.85 13.65 -10.08
N ARG A 136 19.63 13.83 -10.60
CA ARG A 136 19.35 14.86 -11.62
C ARG A 136 19.65 16.26 -11.15
N ARG A 137 19.22 16.62 -9.93
CA ARG A 137 19.49 17.95 -9.33
C ARG A 137 20.98 18.22 -9.16
N LEU A 138 21.78 17.17 -8.95
CA LEU A 138 23.24 17.24 -8.89
C LEU A 138 23.91 17.27 -10.28
N GLY A 139 23.14 17.27 -11.37
CA GLY A 139 23.67 17.27 -12.74
C GLY A 139 24.27 15.92 -13.17
N GLY A 140 23.83 14.81 -12.55
CA GLY A 140 24.26 13.48 -12.93
C GLY A 140 23.93 13.18 -14.39
N ARG A 141 24.85 12.54 -15.12
CA ARG A 141 24.68 12.13 -16.54
C ARG A 141 24.14 10.70 -16.69
N SER A 142 24.37 9.88 -15.68
CA SER A 142 23.95 8.50 -15.62
C SER A 142 23.52 8.15 -14.20
N ILE A 143 22.80 7.04 -14.07
CA ILE A 143 22.40 6.48 -12.78
C ILE A 143 22.65 4.98 -12.78
N VAL A 144 23.14 4.46 -11.65
CA VAL A 144 23.31 3.01 -11.48
C VAL A 144 21.96 2.42 -11.09
N ALA A 145 21.56 1.35 -11.78
CA ALA A 145 20.30 0.67 -11.59
C ALA A 145 20.47 -0.85 -11.50
N LEU A 146 19.58 -1.49 -10.75
CA LEU A 146 19.28 -2.91 -10.85
C LEU A 146 18.13 -3.08 -11.83
N VAL A 147 18.46 -3.48 -13.05
CA VAL A 147 17.50 -3.74 -14.12
C VAL A 147 16.95 -5.15 -13.97
N VAL A 148 15.64 -5.25 -13.81
CA VAL A 148 14.91 -6.50 -13.64
C VAL A 148 14.38 -6.96 -15.01
N PRO A 149 14.66 -8.21 -15.44
CA PRO A 149 14.20 -8.70 -16.74
C PRO A 149 12.68 -8.83 -16.89
N GLU A 150 11.98 -9.05 -15.79
CA GLU A 150 10.54 -9.28 -15.76
C GLU A 150 9.73 -7.97 -15.75
N PRO A 151 9.00 -7.62 -16.83
CA PRO A 151 8.26 -6.37 -16.92
C PRO A 151 7.18 -6.21 -15.84
N GLU A 152 6.59 -7.32 -15.40
CA GLU A 152 5.54 -7.31 -14.38
C GLU A 152 6.00 -6.75 -13.02
N VAL A 153 7.31 -6.73 -12.77
CA VAL A 153 7.89 -6.16 -11.55
C VAL A 153 7.68 -4.64 -11.48
N ALA A 154 7.53 -3.97 -12.62
CA ALA A 154 7.16 -2.56 -12.67
C ALA A 154 5.82 -2.27 -11.99
N TYR A 155 4.90 -3.24 -11.93
CA TYR A 155 3.57 -3.10 -11.31
C TYR A 155 3.53 -3.58 -9.84
N ARG A 156 4.63 -4.15 -9.32
CA ARG A 156 4.74 -4.63 -7.93
C ARG A 156 5.32 -3.60 -6.96
N ILE A 157 5.21 -2.32 -7.33
CA ILE A 157 5.76 -1.13 -6.63
C ILE A 157 5.57 -1.20 -5.11
N LEU A 158 4.35 -1.54 -4.67
CA LEU A 158 3.98 -1.54 -3.25
C LEU A 158 4.73 -2.58 -2.42
N VAL A 159 5.02 -3.75 -3.01
CA VAL A 159 5.74 -4.83 -2.33
C VAL A 159 7.23 -4.48 -2.15
N LEU A 160 7.78 -3.63 -3.04
CA LEU A 160 9.19 -3.28 -3.09
C LEU A 160 9.52 -1.96 -2.38
N ASN A 161 8.52 -1.16 -2.00
CA ASN A 161 8.69 0.09 -1.27
C ASN A 161 8.86 -0.16 0.24
N THR A 162 10.05 -0.60 0.66
CA THR A 162 10.38 -0.80 2.07
C THR A 162 11.14 0.37 2.71
N GLU A 163 11.49 1.42 1.94
CA GLU A 163 12.32 2.54 2.42
C GLU A 163 11.62 3.46 3.45
N LYS A 164 10.28 3.51 3.43
CA LYS A 164 9.49 4.24 4.41
C LYS A 164 8.11 3.61 4.54
N ALA A 165 7.69 3.26 5.76
CA ALA A 165 6.32 2.83 5.98
C ALA A 165 5.36 3.92 5.51
N HIS A 166 4.59 3.63 4.45
CA HIS A 166 3.63 4.57 3.90
C HIS A 166 2.60 4.90 4.98
N ASN A 167 2.34 6.20 5.18
CA ASN A 167 1.13 6.57 5.90
C ASN A 167 -0.08 6.10 5.06
N LEU A 168 -1.20 5.85 5.74
CA LEU A 168 -2.38 5.26 5.10
C LEU A 168 -2.82 5.99 3.81
N ARG A 169 -2.70 7.32 3.79
CA ARG A 169 -3.10 8.14 2.64
C ARG A 169 -2.26 7.84 1.40
N GLU A 170 -0.95 7.86 1.54
CA GLU A 170 -0.02 7.59 0.43
C GLU A 170 -0.25 6.18 -0.13
N ARG A 171 -0.32 5.18 0.75
CA ARG A 171 -0.55 3.79 0.35
C ARG A 171 -1.89 3.61 -0.37
N ALA A 172 -2.94 4.24 0.13
CA ALA A 172 -4.26 4.16 -0.50
C ALA A 172 -4.29 4.82 -1.88
N LEU A 173 -3.66 6.00 -2.03
CA LEU A 173 -3.55 6.68 -3.33
C LEU A 173 -2.80 5.85 -4.36
N GLU A 174 -1.67 5.26 -3.98
CA GLU A 174 -0.87 4.38 -4.84
C GLU A 174 -1.67 3.16 -5.28
N VAL A 175 -2.33 2.45 -4.35
CA VAL A 175 -3.19 1.30 -4.67
C VAL A 175 -4.32 1.68 -5.63
N ALA A 176 -4.97 2.84 -5.44
CA ALA A 176 -6.04 3.28 -6.32
C ALA A 176 -5.54 3.62 -7.74
N ARG A 177 -4.39 4.30 -7.86
CA ARG A 177 -3.75 4.58 -9.17
C ARG A 177 -3.32 3.29 -9.86
N LEU A 178 -2.72 2.35 -9.13
CA LEU A 178 -2.33 1.04 -9.64
C LEU A 178 -3.55 0.26 -10.13
N ALA A 179 -4.63 0.22 -9.36
CA ALA A 179 -5.86 -0.44 -9.77
C ALA A 179 -6.46 0.17 -11.05
N GLN A 180 -6.44 1.50 -11.18
CA GLN A 180 -6.89 2.18 -12.40
C GLN A 180 -6.03 1.83 -13.62
N GLY A 181 -4.70 1.87 -13.49
CA GLY A 181 -3.80 1.50 -14.58
C GLY A 181 -3.89 0.02 -14.98
N LEU A 182 -3.98 -0.88 -14.00
CA LEU A 182 -4.14 -2.31 -14.28
C LEU A 182 -5.48 -2.63 -14.95
N ALA A 183 -6.54 -1.88 -14.70
CA ALA A 183 -7.84 -2.12 -15.35
C ALA A 183 -7.79 -1.91 -16.87
N GLU A 184 -6.85 -1.12 -17.38
CA GLU A 184 -6.67 -0.87 -18.82
C GLU A 184 -5.79 -1.94 -19.49
N ILE A 185 -4.89 -2.56 -18.72
CA ILE A 185 -3.83 -3.44 -19.24
C ILE A 185 -4.12 -4.93 -18.96
N ASP A 186 -4.68 -5.24 -17.78
CA ASP A 186 -4.99 -6.60 -17.31
C ASP A 186 -6.31 -6.60 -16.51
N ASP A 187 -7.43 -6.76 -17.22
CA ASP A 187 -8.79 -6.69 -16.65
C ASP A 187 -9.30 -8.04 -16.08
N ARG A 188 -8.42 -8.80 -15.42
CA ARG A 188 -8.79 -10.01 -14.68
C ARG A 188 -9.54 -9.67 -13.38
N PRO A 189 -10.19 -10.65 -12.71
CA PRO A 189 -10.93 -10.40 -11.47
C PRO A 189 -10.10 -9.71 -10.38
N GLU A 190 -10.67 -8.71 -9.68
CA GLU A 190 -9.96 -7.89 -8.67
C GLU A 190 -9.26 -8.74 -7.60
N ARG A 191 -9.88 -9.84 -7.17
CA ARG A 191 -9.33 -10.79 -6.20
C ARG A 191 -8.00 -11.44 -6.61
N GLU A 192 -7.68 -11.46 -7.89
CA GLU A 192 -6.43 -12.03 -8.39
C GLU A 192 -5.25 -11.07 -8.21
N PHE A 193 -5.53 -9.77 -7.99
CA PHE A 193 -4.56 -8.73 -7.65
C PHE A 193 -4.36 -8.55 -6.14
N ALA A 194 -4.77 -9.53 -5.33
CA ALA A 194 -4.73 -9.40 -3.87
C ALA A 194 -3.31 -9.17 -3.30
N THR A 195 -2.28 -9.62 -4.03
CA THR A 195 -0.88 -9.42 -3.63
C THR A 195 -0.44 -7.99 -3.92
N GLU A 196 -0.86 -7.45 -5.06
CA GLU A 196 -0.53 -6.14 -5.57
C GLU A 196 -1.26 -5.04 -4.79
N PHE A 197 -2.54 -5.25 -4.45
CA PHE A 197 -3.33 -4.26 -3.74
C PHE A 197 -3.19 -4.29 -2.21
N GLU A 198 -2.59 -5.36 -1.66
CA GLU A 198 -2.45 -5.70 -0.23
C GLU A 198 -3.77 -5.87 0.53
N GLU A 199 -4.64 -4.86 0.48
CA GLU A 199 -5.88 -4.77 1.24
C GLU A 199 -6.98 -4.07 0.40
N PRO A 200 -8.20 -4.65 0.30
CA PRO A 200 -9.27 -4.09 -0.54
C PRO A 200 -9.71 -2.68 -0.13
N ALA A 201 -9.60 -2.34 1.17
CA ALA A 201 -9.96 -1.02 1.67
C ALA A 201 -9.07 0.10 1.10
N LEU A 202 -7.82 -0.22 0.72
CA LEU A 202 -6.89 0.79 0.18
C LEU A 202 -7.37 1.34 -1.15
N ILE A 203 -8.00 0.49 -1.99
CA ILE A 203 -8.61 0.92 -3.26
C ILE A 203 -9.71 1.96 -2.98
N THR A 204 -10.68 1.61 -2.13
CA THR A 204 -11.83 2.47 -1.81
C THR A 204 -11.39 3.78 -1.13
N LEU A 205 -10.46 3.72 -0.17
CA LEU A 205 -9.92 4.90 0.52
C LEU A 205 -9.10 5.77 -0.43
N GLY A 206 -8.35 5.16 -1.35
CA GLY A 206 -7.54 5.86 -2.34
C GLY A 206 -8.39 6.70 -3.27
N LEU A 207 -9.51 6.15 -3.75
CA LEU A 207 -10.49 6.90 -4.53
C LEU A 207 -11.10 8.07 -3.74
N CYS A 208 -11.36 7.91 -2.44
CA CYS A 208 -11.79 9.01 -1.58
C CYS A 208 -10.73 10.14 -1.52
N TYR A 209 -9.45 9.77 -1.39
CA TYR A 209 -8.35 10.75 -1.37
C TYR A 209 -8.11 11.43 -2.72
N GLN A 210 -8.28 10.71 -3.84
CA GLN A 210 -8.20 11.31 -5.19
C GLN A 210 -9.28 12.39 -5.37
N GLN A 211 -10.51 12.11 -4.95
CA GLN A 211 -11.61 13.08 -5.04
C GLN A 211 -11.49 14.21 -4.01
N ARG A 212 -10.99 13.91 -2.80
CA ARG A 212 -10.84 14.88 -1.71
C ARG A 212 -9.53 14.64 -0.96
N GLY A 213 -8.48 15.39 -1.31
CA GLY A 213 -7.14 15.24 -0.73
C GLY A 213 -7.09 15.40 0.80
N ARG A 214 -8.01 16.16 1.41
CA ARG A 214 -8.13 16.35 2.87
C ARG A 214 -9.04 15.33 3.58
N PHE A 215 -9.48 14.28 2.87
CA PHE A 215 -10.29 13.22 3.45
C PHE A 215 -9.60 12.58 4.66
N SER A 216 -10.36 12.20 5.69
CA SER A 216 -9.81 11.69 6.95
C SER A 216 -9.83 10.15 6.99
N GLY A 217 -9.25 9.49 6.00
CA GLY A 217 -9.37 8.04 5.81
C GLY A 217 -8.92 7.19 7.00
N GLY A 218 -8.00 7.69 7.83
CA GLY A 218 -7.57 7.03 9.07
C GLY A 218 -8.71 6.77 10.06
N ALA A 219 -9.71 7.66 10.12
CA ALA A 219 -10.87 7.48 11.00
C ALA A 219 -11.75 6.29 10.55
N TYR A 220 -11.81 6.03 9.24
CA TYR A 220 -12.71 5.03 8.64
C TYR A 220 -12.04 3.68 8.38
N HIS A 221 -10.71 3.64 8.22
CA HIS A 221 -9.97 2.45 7.80
C HIS A 221 -10.29 1.20 8.62
N ASN A 222 -10.39 1.33 9.94
CA ASN A 222 -10.72 0.21 10.83
C ASN A 222 -12.12 -0.40 10.59
N VAL A 223 -13.08 0.39 10.10
CA VAL A 223 -14.41 -0.10 9.72
C VAL A 223 -14.34 -0.71 8.32
N VAL A 224 -13.80 0.05 7.36
CA VAL A 224 -13.75 -0.33 5.95
C VAL A 224 -13.01 -1.65 5.78
N LYS A 225 -11.82 -1.83 6.39
CA LYS A 225 -11.04 -3.09 6.28
C LYS A 225 -11.81 -4.35 6.71
N ARG A 226 -12.82 -4.20 7.55
CA ARG A 226 -13.59 -5.33 8.08
C ARG A 226 -14.70 -5.75 7.13
N VAL A 227 -15.33 -4.79 6.45
CA VAL A 227 -16.49 -5.00 5.58
C VAL A 227 -16.13 -5.06 4.12
N ASP A 228 -15.00 -4.46 3.75
CA ASP A 228 -14.52 -4.45 2.40
C ASP A 228 -13.78 -5.75 2.09
N LYS A 229 -14.00 -6.28 0.89
CA LYS A 229 -13.49 -7.57 0.40
C LYS A 229 -13.08 -7.43 -1.04
N PHE A 230 -12.10 -8.22 -1.46
CA PHE A 230 -11.76 -8.32 -2.87
C PHE A 230 -12.94 -8.86 -3.66
N LEU A 231 -13.22 -8.23 -4.81
CA LEU A 231 -14.36 -8.57 -5.64
C LEU A 231 -13.99 -9.67 -6.65
N GLY A 232 -14.97 -10.52 -6.98
CA GLY A 232 -14.83 -11.53 -8.03
C GLY A 232 -15.11 -11.00 -9.44
N ALA A 233 -15.51 -9.74 -9.55
CA ALA A 233 -15.73 -9.07 -10.82
C ALA A 233 -14.39 -8.64 -11.45
N LYS A 234 -14.39 -8.46 -12.78
CA LYS A 234 -13.30 -7.83 -13.52
C LYS A 234 -12.91 -6.48 -12.88
N LEU A 235 -11.62 -6.14 -12.94
CA LEU A 235 -11.07 -4.97 -12.25
C LEU A 235 -11.77 -3.66 -12.67
N SER A 236 -12.10 -3.51 -13.96
CA SER A 236 -12.88 -2.40 -14.51
C SER A 236 -14.23 -2.22 -13.81
N ASN A 237 -15.05 -3.29 -13.75
CA ASN A 237 -16.35 -3.28 -13.06
C ASN A 237 -16.21 -3.17 -11.54
N ALA A 238 -15.14 -3.75 -10.98
CA ALA A 238 -14.83 -3.65 -9.57
C ALA A 238 -14.55 -2.19 -9.20
N LEU A 239 -13.78 -1.45 -10.01
CA LEU A 239 -13.52 -0.02 -9.84
C LEU A 239 -14.79 0.83 -9.85
N GLU A 240 -15.80 0.51 -10.66
CA GLU A 240 -17.09 1.19 -10.60
C GLU A 240 -17.78 1.01 -9.24
N THR A 241 -17.80 -0.22 -8.74
CA THR A 241 -18.30 -0.52 -7.39
C THR A 241 -17.49 0.24 -6.34
N ARG A 242 -16.17 0.33 -6.50
CA ARG A 242 -15.26 1.06 -5.59
C ARG A 242 -15.53 2.57 -5.60
N ARG A 243 -15.83 3.16 -6.75
CA ARG A 243 -16.21 4.58 -6.88
C ARG A 243 -17.52 4.87 -6.14
N GLY A 244 -18.55 4.04 -6.35
CA GLY A 244 -19.81 4.18 -5.61
C GLY A 244 -19.62 4.04 -4.10
N ARG A 245 -18.78 3.10 -3.66
CA ARG A 245 -18.40 2.97 -2.24
C ARG A 245 -17.65 4.19 -1.70
N ALA A 246 -16.76 4.78 -2.51
CA ALA A 246 -16.02 5.98 -2.15
C ALA A 246 -16.96 7.18 -1.97
N GLU A 247 -17.90 7.40 -2.88
CA GLU A 247 -18.92 8.45 -2.78
C GLU A 247 -19.73 8.33 -1.49
N ARG A 248 -20.12 7.12 -1.12
CA ARG A 248 -20.87 6.84 0.11
C ARG A 248 -20.05 7.09 1.37
N LEU A 249 -18.75 6.81 1.35
CA LEU A 249 -17.84 7.17 2.44
C LEU A 249 -17.62 8.68 2.55
N LEU A 250 -17.57 9.37 1.41
CA LEU A 250 -17.46 10.82 1.35
C LEU A 250 -18.72 11.51 1.90
N GLU A 251 -19.91 11.01 1.55
CA GLU A 251 -21.19 11.45 2.14
C GLU A 251 -21.17 11.28 3.67
N LEU A 252 -20.70 10.12 4.15
CA LEU A 252 -20.55 9.88 5.58
C LEU A 252 -19.55 10.83 6.25
N ASP A 253 -18.45 11.16 5.59
CA ASP A 253 -17.45 12.11 6.10
C ASP A 253 -17.98 13.54 6.19
N ASP A 254 -18.88 13.93 5.30
CA ASP A 254 -19.53 15.25 5.35
C ASP A 254 -20.41 15.35 6.60
N VAL A 255 -21.31 14.38 6.81
CA VAL A 255 -22.18 14.34 7.99
C VAL A 255 -21.36 14.27 9.29
N VAL A 256 -20.30 13.45 9.31
CA VAL A 256 -19.41 13.37 10.49
C VAL A 256 -18.69 14.70 10.73
N SER A 257 -18.25 15.39 9.68
CA SER A 257 -17.56 16.68 9.81
C SER A 257 -18.48 17.76 10.39
N GLU A 258 -19.77 17.75 10.03
CA GLU A 258 -20.77 18.61 10.67
C GLU A 258 -20.90 18.32 12.18
N ARG A 259 -20.93 17.05 12.58
CA ARG A 259 -20.96 16.68 14.02
C ARG A 259 -19.70 17.09 14.76
N VAL A 260 -18.53 16.97 14.12
CA VAL A 260 -17.28 17.46 14.70
C VAL A 260 -17.30 18.98 14.87
N LYS A 261 -17.88 19.72 13.91
CA LYS A 261 -18.04 21.18 14.02
C LYS A 261 -18.94 21.54 15.21
N GLN A 262 -20.08 20.86 15.38
CA GLN A 262 -20.97 21.06 16.53
C GLN A 262 -20.28 20.80 17.87
N LEU A 263 -19.43 19.76 17.95
CA LEU A 263 -18.64 19.50 19.16
C LEU A 263 -17.63 20.62 19.44
N LYS A 264 -16.98 21.17 18.40
CA LYS A 264 -16.07 22.31 18.56
C LYS A 264 -16.81 23.57 19.04
N GLU A 265 -17.98 23.84 18.50
CA GLU A 265 -18.84 24.97 18.93
C GLU A 265 -19.28 24.83 20.41
N GLN A 266 -19.33 23.60 20.93
CA GLN A 266 -19.59 23.31 22.35
C GLN A 266 -18.32 23.36 23.23
N GLY A 267 -17.17 23.76 22.68
CA GLY A 267 -15.91 23.93 23.41
C GLY A 267 -15.04 22.67 23.47
N PHE A 268 -15.35 21.61 22.72
CA PHE A 268 -14.45 20.46 22.62
C PHE A 268 -13.29 20.74 21.65
N GLU A 269 -12.07 20.71 22.15
CA GLU A 269 -10.85 20.84 21.35
C GLU A 269 -10.01 19.56 21.45
N SER A 270 -10.03 18.75 20.38
CA SER A 270 -9.17 17.56 20.28
C SER A 270 -8.93 17.18 18.81
N PRO A 271 -7.69 16.79 18.44
CA PRO A 271 -7.41 16.27 17.10
C PRO A 271 -8.15 14.94 16.82
N TYR A 272 -8.62 14.24 17.86
CA TYR A 272 -9.29 12.94 17.75
C TYR A 272 -10.81 13.01 17.65
N LEU A 273 -11.42 14.21 17.60
CA LEU A 273 -12.89 14.36 17.57
C LEU A 273 -13.55 13.54 16.45
N LYS A 274 -12.97 13.56 15.24
CA LYS A 274 -13.51 12.79 14.12
C LYS A 274 -13.43 11.28 14.37
N ALA A 275 -12.28 10.79 14.85
CA ALA A 275 -12.12 9.39 15.21
C ALA A 275 -13.09 8.96 16.32
N TYR A 276 -13.34 9.84 17.30
CA TYR A 276 -14.32 9.62 18.36
C TYR A 276 -15.75 9.49 17.80
N VAL A 277 -16.18 10.43 16.96
CA VAL A 277 -17.53 10.39 16.34
C VAL A 277 -17.69 9.10 15.52
N VAL A 278 -16.71 8.78 14.66
CA VAL A 278 -16.73 7.56 13.85
C VAL A 278 -16.80 6.30 14.73
N ALA A 279 -16.04 6.25 15.81
CA ALA A 279 -16.09 5.12 16.76
C ALA A 279 -17.45 5.01 17.47
N ARG A 280 -18.20 6.10 17.64
CA ARG A 280 -19.52 6.09 18.29
C ARG A 280 -20.62 5.59 17.36
N ILE A 281 -20.54 5.94 16.08
CA ILE A 281 -21.52 5.54 15.05
C ILE A 281 -21.22 4.16 14.44
N ASN A 282 -20.04 3.58 14.70
CA ASN A 282 -19.61 2.31 14.14
C ASN A 282 -20.42 1.10 14.68
N PRO A 283 -21.26 0.44 13.86
CA PRO A 283 -22.09 -0.69 14.30
C PRO A 283 -21.29 -1.99 14.54
N LEU A 284 -20.00 -1.99 14.20
CA LEU A 284 -19.11 -3.15 14.33
C LEU A 284 -18.19 -3.08 15.54
N ARG A 285 -18.22 -1.97 16.31
CA ARG A 285 -17.27 -1.71 17.41
C ARG A 285 -17.16 -2.88 18.41
N PHE A 286 -18.28 -3.53 18.73
CA PHE A 286 -18.34 -4.64 19.69
C PHE A 286 -18.58 -6.01 19.06
N LYS A 287 -18.69 -6.08 17.72
CA LYS A 287 -18.93 -7.34 17.02
C LYS A 287 -17.61 -8.05 16.74
N ARG A 288 -17.46 -9.31 17.14
CA ARG A 288 -16.27 -10.13 16.82
C ARG A 288 -16.35 -10.72 15.40
N LYS A 289 -17.52 -11.20 14.99
CA LYS A 289 -17.80 -11.65 13.62
C LYS A 289 -18.57 -10.56 12.86
N VAL A 290 -18.11 -10.24 11.66
CA VAL A 290 -18.74 -9.25 10.77
C VAL A 290 -19.37 -10.01 9.62
N THR A 291 -20.70 -9.96 9.53
CA THR A 291 -21.48 -10.52 8.42
C THR A 291 -22.12 -9.44 7.55
N ALA A 292 -22.14 -8.19 8.03
CA ALA A 292 -22.71 -7.07 7.31
C ALA A 292 -21.85 -6.71 6.09
N SER A 293 -22.51 -6.32 5.01
CA SER A 293 -21.86 -5.80 3.81
C SER A 293 -21.30 -4.39 4.06
N PHE A 294 -20.51 -3.90 3.10
CA PHE A 294 -20.06 -2.51 3.09
C PHE A 294 -21.26 -1.55 3.13
N ASP A 295 -22.21 -1.73 2.22
CA ASP A 295 -23.34 -0.81 2.04
C ASP A 295 -24.21 -0.76 3.30
N GLU A 296 -24.59 -1.93 3.85
CA GLU A 296 -25.35 -2.01 5.10
C GLU A 296 -24.64 -1.34 6.28
N THR A 297 -23.30 -1.41 6.30
CA THR A 297 -22.51 -0.82 7.38
C THR A 297 -22.47 0.70 7.25
N VAL A 298 -22.21 1.22 6.06
CA VAL A 298 -22.19 2.67 5.79
C VAL A 298 -23.59 3.27 6.00
N ASP A 299 -24.66 2.60 5.59
CA ASP A 299 -26.04 3.02 5.87
C ASP A 299 -26.33 3.17 7.36
N LYS A 300 -25.95 2.16 8.15
CA LYS A 300 -26.12 2.22 9.61
C LYS A 300 -25.29 3.32 10.24
N MET A 301 -24.09 3.57 9.73
CA MET A 301 -23.25 4.66 10.20
C MET A 301 -23.83 6.02 9.83
N LEU A 302 -24.33 6.22 8.60
CA LEU A 302 -25.01 7.43 8.15
C LEU A 302 -26.25 7.72 9.00
N ALA A 303 -27.12 6.73 9.20
CA ALA A 303 -28.29 6.87 10.06
C ALA A 303 -27.90 7.24 11.50
N SER A 304 -26.82 6.65 12.03
CA SER A 304 -26.32 6.95 13.37
C SER A 304 -25.66 8.33 13.46
N ALA A 305 -24.96 8.78 12.42
CA ALA A 305 -24.34 10.09 12.33
C ALA A 305 -25.39 11.21 12.22
N ARG A 306 -26.49 10.96 11.49
CA ARG A 306 -27.62 11.89 11.40
C ARG A 306 -28.36 12.04 12.73
N ARG A 307 -28.39 11.00 13.56
CA ARG A 307 -28.98 11.00 14.92
C ARG A 307 -27.98 11.32 16.02
N PHE A 308 -26.74 11.66 15.67
CA PHE A 308 -25.71 11.96 16.65
C PHE A 308 -26.05 13.25 17.40
N ASP A 309 -26.10 13.17 18.72
CA ASP A 309 -26.45 14.27 19.60
C ASP A 309 -25.20 14.75 20.34
N ALA A 310 -24.68 15.89 19.91
CA ALA A 310 -23.47 16.49 20.48
C ALA A 310 -23.65 16.88 21.95
N ALA A 311 -24.85 17.29 22.38
CA ALA A 311 -25.12 17.70 23.76
C ALA A 311 -25.00 16.57 24.78
N LYS A 312 -25.02 15.30 24.34
CA LYS A 312 -24.84 14.12 25.19
C LYS A 312 -23.37 13.69 25.33
N VAL A 313 -22.43 14.37 24.68
CA VAL A 313 -21.00 14.07 24.77
C VAL A 313 -20.42 14.68 26.04
N ARG A 314 -19.60 13.91 26.75
CA ARG A 314 -18.91 14.34 27.97
C ARG A 314 -17.39 14.30 27.76
N ALA A 315 -16.67 15.24 28.38
CA ALA A 315 -15.22 15.42 28.19
C ALA A 315 -14.39 14.18 28.59
N ASP A 316 -14.80 13.43 29.61
CA ASP A 316 -14.15 12.21 30.07
C ASP A 316 -14.16 11.07 29.03
N GLN A 317 -15.09 11.11 28.07
CA GLN A 317 -15.20 10.10 27.01
C GLN A 317 -14.21 10.31 25.86
N LEU A 318 -13.70 11.54 25.68
CA LEU A 318 -12.72 11.88 24.65
C LEU A 318 -11.32 11.38 25.00
N ALA A 319 -10.95 11.39 26.28
CA ALA A 319 -9.66 10.89 26.77
C ALA A 319 -9.43 9.39 26.46
N ARG A 320 -10.50 8.59 26.33
CA ARG A 320 -10.44 7.16 25.98
C ARG A 320 -10.32 6.90 24.46
N ALA A 321 -10.50 7.92 23.63
CA ALA A 321 -10.38 7.81 22.17
C ALA A 321 -8.98 8.15 21.65
N SER A 322 -8.17 8.84 22.46
CA SER A 322 -6.73 8.94 22.26
C SER A 322 -6.12 7.55 22.48
N GLY A 323 -5.76 6.86 21.39
CA GLY A 323 -4.90 5.68 21.49
C GLY A 323 -3.54 6.07 22.09
N PRO A 324 -2.72 5.10 22.54
CA PRO A 324 -1.34 5.40 22.94
C PRO A 324 -0.61 6.13 21.80
N PRO A 325 0.34 7.04 22.11
CA PRO A 325 1.15 7.70 21.10
C PRO A 325 1.75 6.66 20.15
N GLU A 326 1.71 6.92 18.84
CA GLU A 326 2.52 6.16 17.90
C GLU A 326 3.98 6.62 18.10
N ASP A 327 4.83 5.69 18.56
CA ASP A 327 6.29 5.84 18.57
C ASP A 327 6.87 5.82 17.14
#